data_AF-A0A317Y0X4-F1
#
_entry.id   AF-A0A317Y0X4-F1
#
_cell.length_a   1.000
_cell.length_b   1.000
_cell.length_c   1.000
_cell.angle_alpha   90.00
_cell.angle_beta   90.00
_cell.angle_gamma   90.00
#
_symmetry.space_group_name_H-M   'P 1'
#
loop_
_entity.id
_entity.type
_entity.pdbx_description
1 polymer ?
#
loop_
_entity_poly.entity_id
_entity_poly.type
_entity_poly.pdbx_seq_one_letter_code
_entity_poly.pdbx_strand_id
1 'polypeptide(L)'
;MAKLNRFVILENEGPQEIFDRLMVIVGKIRGLAGQDINDHKVVKIMLEAYSARNEVVVTLIRDKKRFDMFTPSVVLGRILTFDMQREEASEIRKIG
;
A
#
# COMPACT_ATOMS: atom_id res chain seq x y z
N MET A 1 -19.98 -7.74 1.68
CA MET A 1 -18.54 -7.87 1.32
C MET A 1 -18.08 -6.95 0.16
N ALA A 2 -18.86 -5.96 -0.29
CA ALA A 2 -18.59 -5.26 -1.57
C ALA A 2 -17.62 -4.06 -1.56
N LYS A 3 -17.24 -3.51 -0.39
CA LYS A 3 -16.45 -2.25 -0.33
C LYS A 3 -14.93 -2.42 -0.48
N LEU A 4 -14.38 -3.59 -0.15
CA LEU A 4 -12.93 -3.85 -0.28
C LEU A 4 -12.50 -4.15 -1.72
N ASN A 5 -13.34 -4.86 -2.50
CA ASN A 5 -13.06 -5.19 -3.91
C ASN A 5 -13.10 -3.97 -4.87
N ARG A 6 -13.40 -2.77 -4.38
CA ARG A 6 -13.54 -1.55 -5.20
C ARG A 6 -12.65 -0.41 -4.72
N PHE A 7 -11.62 -0.72 -3.93
CA PHE A 7 -10.65 0.28 -3.51
C PHE A 7 -9.81 0.70 -4.72
N VAL A 8 -9.90 1.99 -5.09
CA VAL A 8 -9.21 2.58 -6.23
C VAL A 8 -8.41 3.77 -5.73
N ILE A 9 -7.15 3.85 -6.15
CA ILE A 9 -6.25 4.97 -5.90
C ILE A 9 -6.64 6.12 -6.82
N LEU A 10 -6.76 7.34 -6.26
CA LEU A 10 -6.99 8.54 -7.05
C LEU A 10 -5.65 9.14 -7.52
N GLU A 11 -5.65 9.83 -8.67
CA GLU A 11 -4.42 10.31 -9.32
C GLU A 11 -3.58 11.27 -8.46
N ASN A 12 -4.20 11.98 -7.51
CA ASN A 12 -3.53 12.97 -6.66
C ASN A 12 -3.30 12.53 -5.21
N GLU A 13 -3.61 11.28 -4.86
CA GLU A 13 -3.39 10.82 -3.49
C GLU A 13 -1.96 10.38 -3.26
N GLY A 14 -1.35 10.78 -2.14
CA GLY A 14 -0.07 10.25 -1.67
C GLY A 14 -0.21 8.83 -1.11
N PRO A 15 0.90 8.07 -0.97
CA PRO A 15 0.90 6.74 -0.35
C PRO A 15 0.27 6.72 1.05
N GLN A 16 0.48 7.78 1.82
CA GLN A 16 -0.08 7.97 3.16
C GLN A 16 -1.61 8.11 3.12
N GLU A 17 -2.15 8.94 2.22
CA GLU A 17 -3.60 9.18 2.12
C GLU A 17 -4.35 7.93 1.66
N ILE A 18 -3.76 7.18 0.73
CA ILE A 18 -4.26 5.87 0.28
C ILE A 18 -4.33 4.91 1.48
N PHE A 19 -3.27 4.87 2.29
CA PHE A 19 -3.23 4.04 3.48
C PHE A 19 -4.29 4.44 4.51
N ASP A 20 -4.42 5.73 4.80
CA ASP A 20 -5.39 6.23 5.78
C ASP A 20 -6.82 5.91 5.35
N ARG A 21 -7.17 6.08 4.07
CA ARG A 21 -8.47 5.68 3.53
C ARG A 21 -8.71 4.18 3.62
N LEU A 22 -7.70 3.38 3.31
CA LEU A 22 -7.78 1.93 3.43
C LEU A 22 -8.02 1.51 4.89
N MET A 23 -7.30 2.10 5.84
CA MET A 23 -7.45 1.84 7.27
C MET A 23 -8.83 2.24 7.80
N VAL A 24 -9.41 3.35 7.33
CA VAL A 24 -10.79 3.74 7.65
C VAL A 24 -11.79 2.68 7.15
N ILE A 25 -11.61 2.15 5.94
CA ILE A 25 -12.47 1.10 5.39
C ILE A 25 -12.32 -0.20 6.19
N VAL A 26 -11.08 -0.59 6.49
CA VAL A 26 -10.76 -1.77 7.31
C VAL A 26 -11.36 -1.65 8.70
N GLY A 27 -11.22 -0.50 9.36
CA GLY A 27 -11.81 -0.23 10.67
C GLY A 27 -13.33 -0.34 10.67
N LYS A 28 -13.98 0.23 9.65
CA LYS A 28 -15.44 0.11 9.46
C LYS A 28 -15.88 -1.34 9.27
N ILE A 29 -15.13 -2.13 8.50
CA ILE A 29 -15.49 -3.53 8.27
C ILE A 29 -15.18 -4.40 9.49
N ARG A 30 -14.08 -4.15 10.21
CA ARG A 30 -13.80 -4.82 11.50
C ARG A 30 -14.91 -4.57 12.52
N GLY A 31 -15.43 -3.35 12.57
CA GLY A 31 -16.57 -2.99 13.44
C GLY A 31 -17.90 -3.62 13.03
N LEU A 32 -18.10 -3.91 11.73
CA LEU A 32 -19.35 -4.49 11.20
C LEU A 32 -19.32 -6.01 11.08
N ALA A 33 -18.16 -6.62 10.86
CA ALA A 33 -18.02 -8.00 10.41
C ALA A 33 -17.33 -8.93 11.42
N GLY A 34 -17.02 -8.47 12.64
CA GLY A 34 -16.50 -9.32 13.71
C GLY A 34 -15.22 -10.09 13.33
N GLN A 35 -14.05 -9.47 13.56
CA GLN A 35 -12.71 -10.11 13.53
C GLN A 35 -12.21 -10.75 12.22
N ASP A 36 -12.99 -10.89 11.15
CA ASP A 36 -12.59 -11.68 9.97
C ASP A 36 -11.60 -11.00 8.98
N ILE A 37 -11.15 -9.78 9.29
CA ILE A 37 -10.10 -9.06 8.54
C ILE A 37 -8.76 -9.16 9.27
N ASN A 38 -7.92 -10.05 8.77
CA ASN A 38 -6.51 -10.14 9.15
C ASN A 38 -5.65 -9.09 8.40
N ASP A 39 -4.50 -8.76 8.97
CA ASP A 39 -3.58 -7.77 8.40
C ASP A 39 -3.05 -8.20 7.02
N HIS A 40 -2.86 -9.51 6.81
CA HIS A 40 -2.37 -10.03 5.54
C HIS A 40 -3.36 -9.82 4.38
N LYS A 41 -4.67 -9.95 4.61
CA LYS A 41 -5.71 -9.60 3.62
C LYS A 41 -5.66 -8.10 3.29
N VAL A 42 -5.48 -7.25 4.30
CA VAL A 42 -5.35 -5.79 4.09
C VAL A 42 -4.13 -5.47 3.24
N VAL A 43 -2.99 -6.10 3.52
CA VAL A 43 -1.76 -5.94 2.73
C VAL A 43 -1.96 -6.34 1.27
N LYS A 44 -2.63 -7.46 1.00
CA LYS A 44 -2.91 -7.89 -0.38
C LYS A 44 -3.74 -6.85 -1.13
N ILE A 45 -4.81 -6.35 -0.52
CA ILE A 45 -5.70 -5.36 -1.11
C ILE A 45 -4.96 -4.04 -1.36
N MET A 46 -4.11 -3.62 -0.40
CA MET A 46 -3.27 -2.43 -0.54
C MET A 46 -2.35 -2.54 -1.75
N LEU A 47 -1.67 -3.68 -1.91
CA LEU A 47 -0.75 -3.91 -3.01
C LEU A 47 -1.45 -4.06 -4.36
N GLU A 48 -2.63 -4.69 -4.42
CA GLU A 48 -3.44 -4.79 -5.63
C GLU A 48 -3.96 -3.41 -6.09
N ALA A 49 -4.36 -2.56 -5.16
CA ALA A 49 -4.73 -1.20 -5.51
C ALA A 49 -3.49 -0.40 -5.98
N TYR A 50 -2.36 -0.56 -5.29
CA TYR A 50 -1.12 0.16 -5.59
C TYR A 50 -0.43 -0.33 -6.87
N SER A 51 -0.66 -1.57 -7.31
CA SER A 51 -0.08 -2.06 -8.56
C SER A 51 -0.55 -1.27 -9.78
N ALA A 52 -1.75 -0.70 -9.73
CA ALA A 52 -2.25 0.20 -10.79
C ALA A 52 -1.40 1.47 -10.94
N ARG A 53 -0.73 1.90 -9.87
CA ARG A 53 0.16 3.07 -9.88
C ARG A 53 1.62 2.71 -10.16
N ASN A 54 2.11 1.67 -9.49
CA ASN A 54 3.51 1.25 -9.63
C ASN A 54 3.67 -0.25 -9.31
N GLU A 55 3.57 -1.06 -10.35
CA GLU A 55 3.74 -2.51 -10.28
C GLU A 55 5.14 -2.93 -9.82
N VAL A 56 6.18 -2.14 -10.13
CA VAL A 56 7.57 -2.46 -9.78
C VAL A 56 7.75 -2.47 -8.27
N VAL A 57 7.24 -1.45 -7.57
CA VAL A 57 7.23 -1.40 -6.10
C VAL A 57 6.53 -2.60 -5.49
N VAL A 58 5.37 -2.95 -6.04
CA VAL A 58 4.58 -4.08 -5.54
C VAL A 58 5.35 -5.38 -5.70
N THR A 59 5.99 -5.58 -6.84
CA THR A 59 6.82 -6.76 -7.11
C THR A 59 8.00 -6.84 -6.14
N LEU A 60 8.72 -5.75 -5.94
CA LEU A 60 9.85 -5.68 -4.99
C LEU A 60 9.43 -5.96 -3.54
N ILE A 61 8.24 -5.52 -3.14
CA ILE A 61 7.70 -5.79 -1.81
C ILE A 61 7.30 -7.27 -1.67
N ARG A 62 6.69 -7.86 -2.70
CA ARG A 62 6.27 -9.27 -2.72
C ARG A 62 7.46 -10.24 -2.75
N ASP A 63 8.57 -9.83 -3.37
CA ASP A 63 9.79 -10.65 -3.48
C ASP A 63 10.63 -10.67 -2.19
N LYS A 64 10.31 -9.81 -1.20
CA LYS A 64 11.00 -9.81 0.10
C LYS A 64 10.66 -11.05 0.91
N LYS A 65 11.69 -11.64 1.54
CA LYS A 65 11.51 -12.70 2.57
C LYS A 65 10.58 -12.21 3.68
N ARG A 66 9.72 -13.12 4.17
CA ARG A 66 8.73 -12.88 5.23
C ARG A 66 7.61 -11.90 4.88
N PHE A 67 7.27 -11.78 3.59
CA PHE A 67 6.15 -10.97 3.12
C PHE A 67 4.81 -11.36 3.78
N ASP A 68 4.65 -12.64 4.11
CA ASP A 68 3.52 -13.19 4.88
C ASP A 68 3.34 -12.53 6.27
N MET A 69 4.44 -12.06 6.88
CA MET A 69 4.44 -11.38 8.18
C MET A 69 4.29 -9.86 8.07
N PHE A 70 4.16 -9.30 6.86
CA PHE A 70 4.07 -7.85 6.72
C PHE A 70 2.73 -7.35 7.22
N THR A 71 2.79 -6.23 7.94
CA THR A 71 1.62 -5.45 8.31
C THR A 71 1.41 -4.32 7.31
N PRO A 72 0.19 -3.77 7.19
CA PRO A 72 -0.08 -2.62 6.34
C PRO A 72 0.89 -1.45 6.57
N SER A 73 1.27 -1.18 7.82
CA SER A 73 2.21 -0.12 8.18
C SER A 73 3.63 -0.37 7.64
N VAL A 74 4.09 -1.63 7.66
CA VAL A 74 5.39 -2.01 7.09
C VAL A 74 5.39 -1.80 5.57
N VAL A 75 4.29 -2.16 4.89
CA VAL A 75 4.15 -1.97 3.45
C VAL A 75 4.16 -0.48 3.10
N LEU A 76 3.42 0.35 3.84
CA LEU A 76 3.44 1.80 3.67
C LEU A 76 4.86 2.38 3.79
N GLY A 77 5.60 2.01 4.85
CA GLY A 77 6.96 2.51 5.04
C GLY A 77 7.90 2.14 3.87
N ARG A 78 7.72 0.95 3.28
CA ARG A 78 8.49 0.53 2.10
C ARG A 78 8.11 1.34 0.85
N ILE A 79 6.83 1.61 0.64
CA ILE A 79 6.37 2.43 -0.48
C ILE A 79 6.92 3.86 -0.36
N LEU A 80 6.79 4.47 0.82
CA LEU A 80 7.32 5.81 1.09
C LEU A 80 8.84 5.89 0.88
N THR A 81 9.57 4.89 1.38
CA THR A 81 11.03 4.82 1.19
C THR A 81 11.39 4.70 -0.30
N PHE A 82 10.63 3.91 -1.06
CA PHE A 82 10.86 3.77 -2.50
C PHE A 82 10.60 5.08 -3.25
N ASP A 83 9.49 5.76 -2.96
CA ASP A 83 9.15 7.04 -3.60
C ASP A 83 10.22 8.10 -3.29
N MET A 84 10.69 8.16 -2.04
CA MET A 84 11.79 9.05 -1.63
C MET A 84 13.09 8.74 -2.37
N GLN A 85 13.50 7.46 -2.44
CA GLN A 85 14.70 7.05 -3.19
C GLN A 85 14.60 7.37 -4.69
N ARG A 86 13.40 7.26 -5.26
CA ARG A 86 13.16 7.60 -6.67
C ARG A 86 13.28 9.10 -6.92
N GLU A 87 12.78 9.92 -6.00
CA GLU A 87 12.88 11.37 -6.05
C GLU A 87 14.35 11.83 -5.91
N GLU A 88 15.09 11.29 -4.92
CA GLU A 88 16.53 11.53 -4.76
C GLU A 88 17.34 11.13 -6.00
N ALA A 89 17.05 9.97 -6.61
CA ALA A 89 17.73 9.53 -7.83
C ALA A 89 17.42 10.42 -9.05
N SER A 90 16.22 10.99 -9.10
CA SER A 90 15.82 11.95 -10.13
C SER A 90 16.54 13.30 -9.95
N GLU A 91 16.71 13.75 -8.72
CA GLU A 91 17.43 14.98 -8.37
C GLU A 91 18.93 14.86 -8.74
N ILE A 92 19.58 13.74 -8.38
CA ILE A 92 20.99 13.50 -8.71
C ILE A 92 21.25 13.54 -10.23
N ARG A 93 20.31 13.03 -11.04
CA ARG A 93 20.40 13.04 -12.51
C ARG A 93 20.27 14.43 -13.14
N LYS A 94 19.76 15.43 -12.42
CA LYS A 94 19.68 16.82 -12.92
C LYS A 94 20.94 17.63 -12.64
N ILE A 95 21.82 17.12 -11.77
CA ILE A 95 23.02 17.82 -11.31
C ILE A 95 24.28 17.32 -12.05
N GLY A 96 24.20 16.17 -12.75
CA GLY A 96 25.27 15.64 -13.60
C GLY A 96 25.02 15.87 -15.08
#